data_AF-A0A7Y6Y8C4-F1
#
_entry.id   AF-A0A7Y6Y8C4-F1
#
_cell.length_a   1.000
_cell.length_b   1.000
_cell.length_c   1.000
_cell.angle_alpha   90.00
_cell.angle_beta   90.00
_cell.angle_gamma   90.00
#
_symmetry.space_group_name_H-M   'P 1'
#
loop_
_entity.id
_entity.type
_entity.pdbx_description
1 polymer ?
#
loop_
_entity_poly.entity_id
_entity_poly.type
_entity_poly.pdbx_seq_one_letter_code
_entity_poly.pdbx_strand_id
1 'polypeptide(L)'
;MKEFQPIPARPAPEKTVGLVAWMRENLFSSIPNSVVTLALIAFLVYYIPPIVDWAFLSANWSGTTEDACVKEGACWVFINAWSYQFFYGTYPIEEVWRINLMIVLLLIVIGMSFKLPKHYRMKASIAAWLALPIIGMAVLYGGWGGLEVVSTDLWGGFTLNVFMAAASIIVAFPFSFLWALGRRSQMPFIRSVSVIFI
;
A
#
# COMPACT_ATOMS: atom_id res chain seq x y z
N MET A 1 15.11 -37.72 42.64
CA MET A 1 14.76 -37.23 41.28
C MET A 1 16.05 -37.12 40.50
N LYS A 2 16.12 -37.65 39.27
CA LYS A 2 17.33 -37.53 38.44
C LYS A 2 17.38 -36.10 37.88
N GLU A 3 18.45 -35.39 38.20
CA GLU A 3 18.69 -34.01 37.76
C GLU A 3 18.96 -34.01 36.25
N PHE A 4 18.18 -33.24 35.49
CA PHE A 4 18.33 -33.15 34.04
C PHE A 4 19.57 -32.31 33.72
N GLN A 5 20.57 -32.93 33.09
CA GLN A 5 21.77 -32.26 32.59
C GLN A 5 21.53 -31.82 31.14
N PRO A 6 21.37 -30.51 30.87
CA PRO A 6 21.16 -30.02 29.51
C PRO A 6 22.44 -30.18 28.67
N ILE A 7 22.29 -30.82 27.52
CA ILE A 7 23.36 -30.97 26.51
C ILE A 7 23.54 -29.62 25.80
N PRO A 8 24.77 -29.21 25.43
CA PRO A 8 25.00 -27.99 24.66
C PRO A 8 24.20 -28.00 23.35
N ALA A 9 23.66 -26.82 23.00
CA ALA A 9 22.88 -26.63 21.78
C ALA A 9 23.73 -26.98 20.55
N ARG A 10 23.25 -27.94 19.75
CA ARG A 10 23.86 -28.27 18.45
C ARG A 10 23.41 -27.24 17.41
N PRO A 11 24.23 -26.93 16.40
CA PRO A 11 23.80 -26.11 15.28
C PRO A 11 22.57 -26.75 14.61
N ALA A 12 21.65 -25.91 14.13
CA ALA A 12 20.49 -26.38 13.38
C ALA A 12 20.98 -27.21 12.17
N PRO A 13 20.28 -28.31 11.81
CA PRO A 13 20.66 -29.11 10.66
C PRO A 13 20.81 -28.24 9.42
N GLU A 14 21.91 -28.35 8.67
CA GLU A 14 22.16 -27.51 7.48
C GLU A 14 21.04 -27.61 6.43
N LYS A 15 20.26 -28.71 6.45
CA LYS A 15 19.12 -28.95 5.57
C LYS A 15 17.85 -28.16 5.92
N THR A 16 17.78 -27.56 7.11
CA THR A 16 16.60 -26.81 7.59
C THR A 16 16.83 -25.29 7.64
N VAL A 17 18.02 -24.83 7.25
CA VAL A 17 18.39 -23.41 7.28
C VAL A 17 18.90 -22.98 5.90
N GLY A 18 18.44 -21.82 5.44
CA GLY A 18 18.86 -21.21 4.18
C GLY A 18 17.78 -21.14 3.11
N LEU A 19 18.09 -20.41 2.03
CA LEU A 19 17.16 -20.07 0.95
C LEU A 19 16.60 -21.32 0.23
N VAL A 20 17.42 -22.34 0.03
CA VAL A 20 17.02 -23.58 -0.64
C VAL A 20 16.05 -24.41 0.21
N ALA A 21 16.30 -24.50 1.52
CA ALA A 21 15.39 -25.16 2.46
C ALA A 21 14.03 -24.43 2.49
N TRP A 22 14.06 -23.09 2.54
CA TRP A 22 12.86 -22.27 2.49
C TRP A 22 12.05 -22.47 1.21
N MET A 23 12.68 -22.49 0.03
CA MET A 23 11.98 -22.72 -1.24
C MET A 23 11.34 -24.10 -1.29
N ARG A 24 12.02 -25.14 -0.80
CA ARG A 24 11.48 -26.50 -0.77
C ARG A 24 10.26 -26.60 0.16
N GLU A 25 10.30 -25.92 1.30
CA GLU A 25 9.22 -25.96 2.29
C GLU A 25 8.02 -25.06 1.93
N ASN A 26 8.23 -23.96 1.19
CA ASN A 26 7.17 -22.99 0.89
C ASN A 26 6.61 -23.11 -0.53
N LEU A 27 7.48 -23.30 -1.53
CA LEU A 27 7.08 -23.32 -2.95
C LEU A 27 6.85 -24.75 -3.46
N PHE A 28 7.71 -25.69 -3.07
CA PHE A 28 7.73 -27.07 -3.58
C PHE A 28 7.33 -28.12 -2.52
N SER A 29 6.49 -27.73 -1.56
CA SER A 29 6.13 -28.58 -0.40
C SER A 29 5.27 -29.78 -0.75
N SER A 30 4.53 -29.72 -1.86
CA SER A 30 3.69 -30.81 -2.36
C SER A 30 3.72 -30.84 -3.89
N ILE A 31 3.30 -31.97 -4.49
CA ILE A 31 3.20 -32.10 -5.95
C ILE A 31 2.27 -31.03 -6.54
N PRO A 32 1.04 -30.80 -6.00
CA PRO A 32 0.20 -29.70 -6.47
C PRO A 32 0.86 -28.33 -6.38
N ASN A 33 1.52 -28.01 -5.26
CA ASN A 33 2.20 -26.72 -5.07
C ASN A 33 3.37 -26.54 -6.04
N SER A 34 4.09 -27.64 -6.31
CA SER A 34 5.19 -27.65 -7.27
C SER A 34 4.69 -27.39 -8.70
N VAL A 35 3.59 -28.03 -9.11
CA VAL A 35 2.98 -27.81 -10.44
C VAL A 35 2.48 -26.37 -10.56
N VAL A 36 1.76 -25.85 -9.57
CA VAL A 36 1.26 -24.46 -9.58
C VAL A 36 2.43 -23.48 -9.63
N THR A 37 3.46 -23.70 -8.84
CA THR A 37 4.65 -22.84 -8.81
C THR A 37 5.35 -22.83 -10.16
N LEU A 38 5.59 -24.00 -10.78
CA LEU A 38 6.19 -24.08 -12.11
C LEU A 38 5.32 -23.43 -13.18
N ALA A 39 3.99 -23.60 -13.11
CA ALA A 39 3.06 -22.97 -14.04
C ALA A 39 3.09 -21.44 -13.91
N LEU A 40 3.09 -20.90 -12.68
CA LEU A 40 3.21 -19.46 -12.44
C LEU A 40 4.56 -18.92 -12.92
N ILE A 41 5.66 -19.62 -12.65
CA ILE A 41 6.99 -19.21 -13.14
C ILE A 41 7.00 -19.21 -14.67
N ALA A 42 6.48 -20.26 -15.32
CA ALA A 42 6.41 -20.32 -16.77
C ALA A 42 5.55 -19.20 -17.36
N PHE A 43 4.41 -18.90 -16.75
CA PHE A 43 3.56 -17.77 -17.12
C PHE A 43 4.31 -16.44 -17.01
N LEU A 44 4.97 -16.19 -15.88
CA LEU A 44 5.72 -14.95 -15.66
C LEU A 44 6.88 -14.81 -16.65
N VAL A 45 7.64 -15.88 -16.89
CA VAL A 45 8.76 -15.88 -17.85
C VAL A 45 8.28 -15.71 -19.30
N TYR A 46 7.06 -16.14 -19.63
CA TYR A 46 6.51 -15.94 -20.98
C TYR A 46 6.01 -14.51 -21.21
N TYR A 47 5.29 -13.93 -20.24
CA TYR A 47 4.64 -12.62 -20.42
C TYR A 47 5.46 -11.42 -19.96
N ILE A 48 6.28 -11.54 -18.90
CA ILE A 48 7.04 -10.41 -18.37
C ILE A 48 8.09 -9.90 -19.36
N PRO A 49 8.95 -10.73 -19.98
CA PRO A 49 10.01 -10.21 -20.83
C PRO A 49 9.51 -9.38 -22.02
N PRO A 50 8.46 -9.78 -22.77
CA PRO A 50 7.88 -8.93 -23.81
C PRO A 50 7.32 -7.61 -23.29
N ILE A 51 6.67 -7.62 -22.12
CA ILE A 51 6.15 -6.39 -21.50
C ILE A 51 7.30 -5.45 -21.11
N VAL A 52 8.39 -5.98 -20.54
CA VAL A 52 9.56 -5.19 -20.15
C VAL A 52 10.28 -4.64 -21.37
N ASP A 53 10.42 -5.45 -22.43
CA ASP A 53 11.02 -5.01 -23.68
C ASP A 53 10.20 -3.88 -24.31
N TRP A 54 8.88 -4.05 -24.41
CA TRP A 54 7.97 -3.02 -24.90
C TRP A 54 7.99 -1.74 -24.04
N ALA A 55 7.94 -1.89 -22.71
CA ALA A 55 7.81 -0.76 -21.80
C ALA A 55 9.11 0.03 -21.63
N PHE A 56 10.28 -0.60 -21.70
CA PHE A 56 11.54 0.07 -21.36
C PHE A 56 12.61 0.01 -22.45
N LEU A 57 12.82 -1.15 -23.08
CA LEU A 57 13.96 -1.37 -24.00
C LEU A 57 13.70 -0.79 -25.38
N SER A 58 12.53 -1.07 -25.96
CA SER A 58 12.09 -0.57 -27.27
C SER A 58 11.33 0.76 -27.18
N ALA A 59 11.22 1.34 -25.99
CA ALA A 59 10.42 2.53 -25.73
C ALA A 59 11.02 3.85 -26.26
N ASN A 60 10.15 4.83 -26.46
CA ASN A 60 10.49 6.18 -26.94
C ASN A 60 10.56 7.15 -25.74
N TRP A 61 11.78 7.50 -25.34
CA TRP A 61 12.05 8.30 -24.12
C TRP A 61 12.16 9.81 -24.37
N SER A 62 12.52 10.22 -25.59
CA SER A 62 12.86 11.62 -25.93
C SER A 62 12.02 12.12 -27.10
N GLY A 63 11.42 13.29 -26.94
CA GLY A 63 10.58 13.94 -27.93
C GLY A 63 9.75 15.05 -27.28
N THR A 64 9.25 15.99 -28.09
CA THR A 64 8.37 17.08 -27.62
C THR A 64 6.93 16.92 -28.11
N THR A 65 6.70 16.10 -29.14
CA THR A 65 5.40 15.85 -29.75
C THR A 65 5.14 14.34 -29.86
N GLU A 66 3.87 13.96 -30.05
CA GLU A 66 3.45 12.57 -30.23
C GLU A 66 4.17 11.90 -31.41
N ASP A 67 4.42 12.65 -32.48
CA ASP A 67 5.13 12.19 -33.68
C ASP A 67 6.57 11.71 -33.42
N ALA A 68 7.14 12.03 -32.26
CA ALA A 68 8.45 11.54 -31.85
C ALA A 68 8.44 10.05 -31.43
N CYS A 69 7.27 9.43 -31.26
CA CYS A 69 7.12 8.03 -30.90
C CYS A 69 7.14 7.13 -32.13
N VAL A 70 8.34 6.93 -32.69
CA VAL A 70 8.56 6.19 -33.96
C VAL A 70 8.80 4.69 -33.74
N LYS A 71 9.33 4.29 -32.57
CA LYS A 71 9.55 2.86 -32.26
C LYS A 71 8.24 2.17 -31.86
N GLU A 72 8.16 0.86 -32.09
CA GLU A 72 7.02 -0.01 -31.72
C GLU A 72 6.80 -0.17 -30.20
N GLY A 73 7.70 0.33 -29.37
CA GLY A 73 7.60 0.31 -27.91
C GLY A 73 6.71 1.40 -27.31
N ALA A 74 6.66 1.45 -25.97
CA ALA A 74 5.87 2.44 -25.24
C ALA A 74 6.33 3.89 -25.51
N CYS A 75 5.36 4.81 -25.55
CA CYS A 75 5.60 6.23 -25.76
C CYS A 75 5.72 6.97 -24.41
N TRP A 76 6.92 7.03 -23.83
CA TRP A 76 7.14 7.74 -22.55
C TRP A 76 7.07 9.27 -22.70
N VAL A 77 7.24 9.80 -23.91
CA VAL A 77 7.04 11.23 -24.19
C VAL A 77 5.64 11.67 -23.79
N PHE A 78 4.62 10.88 -24.16
CA PHE A 78 3.23 11.12 -23.77
C PHE A 78 3.03 10.98 -22.26
N ILE A 79 3.54 9.89 -21.66
CA ILE A 79 3.39 9.65 -20.21
C ILE A 79 4.02 10.79 -19.41
N ASN A 80 5.18 11.30 -19.83
CA ASN A 80 5.85 12.42 -19.17
C ASN A 80 5.06 13.73 -19.32
N ALA A 81 4.50 14.00 -20.51
CA ALA A 81 3.66 15.18 -20.74
C ALA A 81 2.40 15.18 -19.84
N TRP A 82 1.81 14.00 -19.62
CA TRP A 82 0.60 13.82 -18.79
C TRP A 82 0.89 13.41 -17.34
N SER A 83 2.17 13.33 -16.95
CA SER A 83 2.59 12.86 -15.63
C SER A 83 1.95 13.64 -14.49
N TYR A 84 1.86 14.96 -14.64
CA TYR A 84 1.17 15.84 -13.69
C TYR A 84 -0.28 15.40 -13.45
N GLN A 85 -1.04 15.16 -14.52
CA GLN A 85 -2.43 14.74 -14.45
C GLN A 85 -2.57 13.34 -13.81
N PHE A 86 -1.62 12.43 -14.06
CA PHE A 86 -1.65 11.11 -13.41
C PHE A 86 -1.40 11.19 -11.91
N PHE A 87 -0.49 12.03 -11.44
CA PHE A 87 -0.15 12.13 -10.01
C PHE A 87 -1.09 13.04 -9.23
N TYR A 88 -1.44 14.19 -9.78
CA TYR A 88 -2.15 15.28 -9.11
C TYR A 88 -3.55 15.54 -9.68
N GLY A 89 -3.91 14.93 -10.81
CA GLY A 89 -5.18 15.20 -11.47
C GLY A 89 -5.26 16.65 -11.95
N THR A 90 -6.46 17.21 -11.86
CA THR A 90 -6.80 18.61 -12.22
C THR A 90 -6.53 19.61 -11.09
N TYR A 91 -5.77 19.23 -10.06
CA TYR A 91 -5.48 20.13 -8.94
C TYR A 91 -4.65 21.34 -9.42
N PRO A 92 -4.88 22.56 -8.93
CA PRO A 92 -4.10 23.74 -9.32
C PRO A 92 -2.62 23.59 -8.98
N ILE A 93 -1.73 23.92 -9.92
CA ILE A 93 -0.27 23.71 -9.81
C ILE A 93 0.31 24.43 -8.59
N GLU A 94 -0.13 25.67 -8.35
CA GLU A 94 0.34 26.49 -7.24
C GLU A 94 -0.02 25.90 -5.87
N GLU A 95 -1.02 25.01 -5.81
CA GLU A 95 -1.53 24.44 -4.56
C GLU A 95 -1.12 22.99 -4.34
N VAL A 96 -0.39 22.38 -5.28
CA VAL A 96 0.08 20.98 -5.19
C VAL A 96 0.93 20.72 -3.94
N TRP A 97 1.56 21.75 -3.38
CA TRP A 97 2.28 21.63 -2.11
C TRP A 97 1.39 21.08 -0.98
N ARG A 98 0.08 21.38 -0.99
CA ARG A 98 -0.91 20.85 -0.01
C ARG A 98 -1.00 19.34 -0.08
N ILE A 99 -1.02 18.79 -1.30
CA ILE A 99 -1.03 17.35 -1.57
C ILE A 99 0.28 16.71 -1.12
N ASN A 100 1.42 17.28 -1.51
CA ASN A 100 2.73 16.76 -1.12
C ASN A 100 2.91 16.80 0.42
N LEU A 101 2.40 17.83 1.08
CA LEU A 101 2.40 17.94 2.54
C LEU A 101 1.60 16.79 3.16
N MET A 102 0.43 16.43 2.62
CA MET A 102 -0.35 15.29 3.10
C MET A 102 0.39 13.95 2.93
N ILE A 103 1.08 13.73 1.81
CA ILE A 103 1.90 12.53 1.63
C ILE A 103 3.00 12.48 2.69
N VAL A 104 3.72 13.58 2.89
CA VAL A 104 4.80 13.66 3.89
C VAL A 104 4.27 13.39 5.30
N LEU A 105 3.12 13.99 5.66
CA LEU A 105 2.47 13.71 6.94
C LEU A 105 2.07 12.24 7.08
N LEU A 106 1.51 11.62 6.02
CA LEU A 106 1.18 10.19 6.03
C LEU A 106 2.43 9.34 6.31
N LEU A 107 3.54 9.60 5.63
CA LEU A 107 4.82 8.90 5.85
C LEU A 107 5.36 9.12 7.26
N ILE A 108 5.19 10.32 7.83
CA ILE A 108 5.55 10.64 9.21
C ILE A 108 4.69 9.82 10.18
N VAL A 109 3.38 9.75 9.99
CA VAL A 109 2.46 8.97 10.85
C VAL A 109 2.81 7.47 10.79
N ILE A 110 3.10 6.95 9.60
CA ILE A 110 3.59 5.57 9.41
C ILE A 110 4.91 5.38 10.16
N GLY A 111 5.90 6.26 9.96
CA GLY A 111 7.21 6.18 10.60
C GLY A 111 7.15 6.26 12.14
N MET A 112 6.32 7.18 12.66
CA MET A 112 6.06 7.33 14.10
C MET A 112 5.48 6.05 14.71
N SER A 113 4.61 5.34 13.97
CA SER A 113 4.01 4.09 14.40
C SER A 113 5.04 2.99 14.69
N PHE A 114 6.22 3.04 14.03
CA PHE A 114 7.31 2.08 14.26
C PHE A 114 8.39 2.60 15.21
N LYS A 115 8.70 3.91 15.18
CA LYS A 115 9.87 4.49 15.87
C LYS A 115 9.61 5.01 17.29
N LEU A 116 8.38 5.37 17.66
CA LEU A 116 8.07 5.93 18.98
C LEU A 116 8.27 4.93 20.13
N PRO A 117 8.62 5.37 21.36
CA PRO A 117 8.66 4.51 22.54
C PRO A 117 7.31 3.86 22.84
N LYS A 118 7.30 2.58 23.26
CA LYS A 118 6.10 1.75 23.45
C LYS A 118 5.00 2.42 24.29
N HIS A 119 5.38 3.24 25.28
CA HIS A 119 4.45 3.92 26.18
C HIS A 119 3.58 4.98 25.47
N TYR A 120 4.16 5.77 24.57
CA TYR A 120 3.45 6.84 23.85
C TYR A 120 2.95 6.39 22.47
N ARG A 121 3.62 5.39 21.87
CA ARG A 121 3.36 4.92 20.50
C ARG A 121 1.89 4.68 20.22
N MET A 122 1.18 3.93 21.07
CA MET A 122 -0.22 3.58 20.80
C MET A 122 -1.15 4.80 20.82
N LYS A 123 -1.07 5.63 21.87
CA LYS A 123 -1.92 6.83 21.98
C LYS A 123 -1.63 7.84 20.87
N ALA A 124 -0.34 8.12 20.63
CA ALA A 124 0.09 9.07 19.62
C ALA A 124 -0.26 8.58 18.20
N SER A 125 -0.04 7.30 17.89
CA SER A 125 -0.34 6.75 16.56
C SER A 125 -1.84 6.73 16.30
N ILE A 126 -2.67 6.29 17.26
CA ILE A 126 -4.13 6.31 17.10
C ILE A 126 -4.62 7.75 16.88
N ALA A 127 -4.17 8.69 17.70
CA ALA A 127 -4.55 10.09 17.54
C ALA A 127 -4.10 10.65 16.19
N ALA A 128 -2.86 10.37 15.76
CA ALA A 128 -2.33 10.85 14.49
C ALA A 128 -3.05 10.25 13.28
N TRP A 129 -3.33 8.94 13.30
CA TRP A 129 -4.08 8.26 12.24
C TRP A 129 -5.50 8.81 12.14
N LEU A 130 -6.20 9.05 13.24
CA LEU A 130 -7.55 9.63 13.23
C LEU A 130 -7.58 11.11 12.85
N ALA A 131 -6.56 11.88 13.24
CA ALA A 131 -6.48 13.31 12.93
C ALA A 131 -6.11 13.57 11.47
N LEU A 132 -5.27 12.73 10.87
CA LEU A 132 -4.78 12.90 9.50
C LEU A 132 -5.88 13.09 8.43
N PRO A 133 -6.96 12.27 8.36
CA PRO A 133 -8.02 12.47 7.37
C PRO A 133 -8.78 13.79 7.58
N ILE A 134 -8.97 14.21 8.83
CA ILE A 134 -9.66 15.47 9.17
C ILE A 134 -8.78 16.67 8.77
N ILE A 135 -7.50 16.61 9.13
CA ILE A 135 -6.52 17.64 8.76
C ILE A 135 -6.40 17.72 7.24
N GLY A 136 -6.30 16.57 6.55
CA GLY A 136 -6.17 16.58 5.09
C GLY A 136 -7.41 17.09 4.38
N MET A 137 -8.62 16.79 4.86
CA MET A 137 -9.83 17.42 4.33
C MET A 137 -9.79 18.94 4.49
N ALA A 138 -9.39 19.45 5.66
CA ALA A 138 -9.28 20.88 5.90
C ALA A 138 -8.22 21.54 5.00
N VAL A 139 -7.01 20.95 4.90
CA VAL A 139 -5.90 21.53 4.14
C VAL A 139 -6.14 21.44 2.63
N LEU A 140 -6.62 20.31 2.12
CA LEU A 140 -6.84 20.12 0.68
C LEU A 140 -8.01 20.96 0.16
N TYR A 141 -9.05 21.16 0.97
CA TYR A 141 -10.19 22.00 0.61
C TYR A 141 -9.86 23.49 0.71
N GLY A 142 -9.16 23.89 1.78
CA GLY A 142 -8.86 25.30 2.04
C GLY A 142 -10.08 26.10 2.52
N GLY A 143 -10.09 27.40 2.25
CA GLY A 143 -11.18 28.31 2.67
C GLY A 143 -11.05 28.86 4.10
N TRP A 144 -9.95 28.58 4.77
CA TRP A 144 -9.64 29.09 6.10
C TRP A 144 -8.16 29.54 6.14
N GLY A 145 -7.86 30.53 6.99
CA GLY A 145 -6.47 30.99 7.17
C GLY A 145 -5.82 31.63 5.93
N GLY A 146 -6.60 32.11 4.96
CA GLY A 146 -6.09 32.69 3.71
C GLY A 146 -5.80 31.69 2.59
N LEU A 147 -6.08 30.40 2.80
CA LEU A 147 -5.97 29.37 1.77
C LEU A 147 -7.09 29.51 0.74
N GLU A 148 -6.74 29.50 -0.54
CA GLU A 148 -7.71 29.43 -1.63
C GLU A 148 -8.57 28.16 -1.51
N VAL A 149 -9.85 28.29 -1.85
CA VAL A 149 -10.78 27.16 -1.88
C VAL A 149 -10.54 26.35 -3.15
N VAL A 150 -10.16 25.09 -2.99
CA VAL A 150 -10.03 24.15 -4.10
C VAL A 150 -11.20 23.18 -4.05
N SER A 151 -12.11 23.29 -5.03
CA SER A 151 -13.30 22.44 -5.09
C SER A 151 -12.92 20.96 -5.19
N THR A 152 -13.75 20.11 -4.57
CA THR A 152 -13.55 18.66 -4.57
C THR A 152 -13.62 18.03 -5.97
N ASP A 153 -14.20 18.72 -6.95
CA ASP A 153 -14.26 18.27 -8.35
C ASP A 153 -12.89 18.25 -9.02
N LEU A 154 -11.96 19.08 -8.53
CA LEU A 154 -10.58 19.14 -9.02
C LEU A 154 -9.69 18.12 -8.34
N TRP A 155 -10.17 17.48 -7.28
CA TRP A 155 -9.40 16.48 -6.56
C TRP A 155 -9.34 15.23 -7.44
N GLY A 156 -8.13 14.82 -7.81
CA GLY A 156 -7.95 13.61 -8.60
C GLY A 156 -6.52 13.11 -8.57
N GLY A 157 -6.25 12.18 -9.50
CA GLY A 157 -4.93 11.57 -9.65
C GLY A 157 -4.63 10.50 -8.60
N PHE A 158 -3.45 9.91 -8.76
CA PHE A 158 -2.93 8.86 -7.90
C PHE A 158 -2.85 9.30 -6.43
N THR A 159 -2.46 10.54 -6.19
CA THR A 159 -2.21 10.99 -4.82
C THR A 159 -3.48 11.10 -3.99
N LEU A 160 -4.56 11.62 -4.58
CA LEU A 160 -5.86 11.63 -3.90
C LEU A 160 -6.31 10.21 -3.58
N ASN A 161 -6.17 9.28 -4.53
CA ASN A 161 -6.56 7.90 -4.33
C ASN A 161 -5.81 7.26 -3.16
N VAL A 162 -4.51 7.50 -3.03
CA VAL A 162 -3.71 7.02 -1.89
C VAL A 162 -4.22 7.60 -0.58
N PHE A 163 -4.51 8.90 -0.53
CA PHE A 163 -5.01 9.56 0.66
C PHE A 163 -6.41 9.06 1.05
N MET A 164 -7.33 8.96 0.10
CA MET A 164 -8.68 8.43 0.29
C MET A 164 -8.63 6.97 0.74
N ALA A 165 -7.79 6.14 0.13
CA ALA A 165 -7.60 4.76 0.55
C ALA A 165 -7.07 4.68 1.99
N ALA A 166 -6.06 5.49 2.36
CA ALA A 166 -5.56 5.55 3.72
C ALA A 166 -6.66 5.97 4.71
N ALA A 167 -7.38 7.06 4.41
CA ALA A 167 -8.52 7.54 5.20
C ALA A 167 -9.59 6.46 5.37
N SER A 168 -9.98 5.78 4.29
CA SER A 168 -10.96 4.69 4.32
C SER A 168 -10.48 3.52 5.18
N ILE A 169 -9.22 3.10 5.09
CA ILE A 169 -8.67 2.02 5.91
C ILE A 169 -8.70 2.38 7.39
N ILE A 170 -8.29 3.62 7.74
CA ILE A 170 -8.28 4.11 9.13
C ILE A 170 -9.67 4.07 9.75
N VAL A 171 -10.70 4.42 8.97
CA VAL A 171 -12.09 4.43 9.44
C VAL A 171 -12.68 3.01 9.41
N ALA A 172 -12.46 2.25 8.33
CA ALA A 172 -13.04 0.93 8.16
C ALA A 172 -12.47 -0.10 9.14
N PHE A 173 -11.19 -0.02 9.51
CA PHE A 173 -10.56 -0.96 10.43
C PHE A 173 -11.24 -1.02 11.82
N PRO A 174 -11.45 0.09 12.55
CA PRO A 174 -12.14 0.05 13.84
C PRO A 174 -13.60 -0.40 13.70
N PHE A 175 -14.32 0.04 12.67
CA PHE A 175 -15.70 -0.44 12.44
C PHE A 175 -15.75 -1.95 12.16
N SER A 176 -14.83 -2.46 11.33
CA SER A 176 -14.70 -3.89 11.04
C SER A 176 -14.37 -4.69 12.30
N PHE A 177 -13.47 -4.17 13.14
CA PHE A 177 -13.11 -4.79 14.41
C PHE A 177 -14.28 -4.81 15.40
N LEU A 178 -15.06 -3.72 15.49
CA LEU A 178 -16.25 -3.63 16.32
C LEU A 178 -17.32 -4.64 15.89
N TRP A 179 -17.58 -4.80 14.60
CA TRP A 179 -18.52 -5.81 14.10
C TRP A 179 -18.01 -7.23 14.35
N ALA A 180 -16.71 -7.48 14.20
CA ALA A 180 -16.11 -8.77 14.52
C ALA A 180 -16.29 -9.15 16.00
N LEU A 181 -16.16 -8.18 16.92
CA LEU A 181 -16.48 -8.35 18.34
C LEU A 181 -17.98 -8.51 18.59
N GLY A 182 -18.82 -7.80 17.82
CA GLY A 182 -20.28 -7.89 17.88
C GLY A 182 -20.80 -9.32 17.70
N ARG A 183 -20.17 -10.13 16.84
CA ARG A 183 -20.50 -11.57 16.70
C ARG A 183 -20.29 -12.39 17.97
N ARG A 184 -19.41 -11.95 18.88
CA ARG A 184 -19.15 -12.59 20.18
C ARG A 184 -19.99 -11.99 21.32
N SER A 185 -20.85 -11.02 21.04
CA SER A 185 -21.70 -10.40 22.06
C SER A 185 -22.78 -11.35 22.57
N GLN A 186 -23.05 -11.30 23.88
CA GLN A 186 -24.13 -12.05 24.53
C GLN A 186 -25.51 -11.42 24.27
N MET A 187 -25.57 -10.16 23.82
CA MET A 187 -26.82 -9.48 23.50
C MET A 187 -27.37 -9.96 22.15
N PRO A 188 -28.56 -10.59 22.09
CA PRO A 188 -29.06 -11.24 20.88
C PRO A 188 -29.28 -10.25 19.73
N PHE A 189 -29.72 -9.02 20.01
CA PHE A 189 -29.90 -8.00 18.98
C PHE A 189 -28.58 -7.63 18.27
N ILE A 190 -27.53 -7.28 19.03
CA ILE A 190 -26.23 -6.86 18.48
C ILE A 190 -25.54 -8.01 17.74
N ARG A 191 -25.64 -9.23 18.27
CA ARG A 191 -25.09 -10.42 17.63
C ARG A 191 -25.76 -10.70 16.28
N SER A 192 -27.09 -10.65 16.22
CA SER A 192 -27.85 -10.88 14.97
C SER A 192 -27.52 -9.85 13.90
N VAL A 193 -27.47 -8.56 14.25
CA VAL A 193 -27.08 -7.50 13.30
C VAL A 193 -25.67 -7.74 12.76
N SER A 194 -24.71 -8.12 13.62
CA SER A 194 -23.31 -8.34 13.21
C SER A 194 -23.11 -9.59 12.34
N VAL A 195 -23.96 -10.62 12.49
CA VAL A 195 -23.90 -11.87 11.69
C VAL A 195 -24.61 -11.72 10.35
N ILE A 196 -25.60 -10.84 10.25
CA ILE A 196 -26.28 -10.56 8.97
C ILE A 196 -25.39 -9.68 8.06
N PHE A 197 -24.63 -8.76 8.65
CA PHE A 197 -23.76 -7.84 7.90
C PHE A 197 -22.39 -8.42 7.48
N ILE A 198 -21.86 -9.43 8.19
CA ILE A 198 -20.56 -10.10 7.93
C ILE A 198 -20.77 -11.60 7.84
#